data_AF-A0A093T4J7-F1
#
_entry.id   AF-A0A093T4J7-F1
#
_cell.length_a   1.000
_cell.length_b   1.000
_cell.length_c   1.000
_cell.angle_alpha   90.00
_cell.angle_beta   90.00
_cell.angle_gamma   90.00
#
_symmetry.space_group_name_H-M   'P 1'
#
loop_
_entity.id
_entity.type
_entity.pdbx_description
1 polymer ?
#
loop_
_entity_poly.entity_id
_entity_poly.type
_entity_poly.pdbx_seq_one_letter_code
_entity_poly.pdbx_strand_id
1 'polypeptide(L)'
;FFRDIQDNINIRTIERNSFMGLSSESVILWLNKNGIREIENHAFNGTYLDELNLSDNHNLEKLPNDIFQGANGPVVLDISRTRISFLPSHGLELIKKLRAKSTYNLKKLPDLSKFRSLIEANFTYPSHCCAFTNWKRQNFQLYSFYNFSTDLHPICSISQAKQDLDEQPGDKILRRSAAEDYISNYGIGFDPAENEFDYGLCNEVVNVACSPKPDAFNPCEDIMGYNILRVLIWFINILAITGNIVVLIILISSQYKLTVPRFLMCNLAFADLCIGIYLLFIASVDIQTKSQYYNYAIDWQTGAGCNAAGFFTVFASELSVYTLTVITLERWHTITYAMQLDRKVRFRHAVIIMIFGWMFAFTVALLPIFGVSSYMKVSICLPMDIETPFSQAYVMFLLVLNVLAFVIICACYISIYFTVRNPNVISSNSDTKIAKRMAILIFTDFLCMAPISFFAISASLKVPLITVSKSKILLVLFYPINSCANPFLYAIFTKTFRRDFFILLSKFGCCEMQAQIYRTETSSSAHTFHTRNGHCSPAP
;
A
#
# COMPACT_ATOMS: atom_id res chain seq x y z
N PHE A 1 9.10 -45.12 -10.49
CA PHE A 1 9.69 -45.47 -9.17
C PHE A 1 9.52 -44.30 -8.19
N PHE A 2 9.21 -44.56 -6.92
CA PHE A 2 9.00 -43.51 -5.92
C PHE A 2 10.01 -43.68 -4.80
N ARG A 3 10.81 -42.63 -4.51
CA ARG A 3 11.83 -42.68 -3.45
C ARG A 3 11.66 -41.50 -2.50
N ASP A 4 11.38 -41.85 -1.25
CA ASP A 4 11.09 -40.91 -0.18
C ASP A 4 12.26 -40.87 0.81
N ILE A 5 12.96 -39.73 0.87
CA ILE A 5 14.07 -39.45 1.79
C ILE A 5 13.71 -38.14 2.49
N GLN A 6 12.88 -38.23 3.53
CA GLN A 6 12.37 -37.09 4.29
C GLN A 6 12.80 -37.12 5.75
N ASP A 7 12.63 -35.97 6.42
CA ASP A 7 12.73 -35.81 7.87
C ASP A 7 14.09 -36.22 8.47
N ASN A 8 15.16 -36.14 7.68
CA ASN A 8 16.52 -36.48 8.09
C ASN A 8 17.41 -35.23 8.18
N ILE A 9 17.52 -34.70 9.41
CA ILE A 9 18.34 -33.52 9.72
C ILE A 9 19.85 -33.73 9.53
N ASN A 10 20.30 -34.98 9.40
CA ASN A 10 21.72 -35.31 9.27
C ASN A 10 22.20 -35.29 7.81
N ILE A 11 21.28 -35.37 6.84
CA ILE A 11 21.61 -35.22 5.42
C ILE A 11 21.86 -33.74 5.15
N ARG A 12 23.13 -33.36 5.03
CA ARG A 12 23.55 -31.96 4.84
C ARG A 12 23.95 -31.64 3.41
N THR A 13 24.46 -32.63 2.68
CA THR A 13 25.00 -32.45 1.33
C THR A 13 24.48 -33.57 0.43
N ILE A 14 24.14 -33.21 -0.81
CA ILE A 14 23.90 -34.17 -1.89
C ILE A 14 25.10 -34.12 -2.83
N GLU A 15 25.88 -35.18 -2.83
CA GLU A 15 27.10 -35.30 -3.63
C GLU A 15 26.80 -35.57 -5.10
N ARG A 16 27.79 -35.31 -5.95
CA ARG A 16 27.75 -35.64 -7.38
C ARG A 16 27.36 -37.11 -7.62
N ASN A 17 26.49 -37.36 -8.61
CA ASN A 17 26.06 -38.71 -9.01
C ASN A 17 25.38 -39.54 -7.90
N SER A 18 24.92 -38.93 -6.79
CA SER A 18 24.31 -39.65 -5.65
C SER A 18 23.14 -40.57 -6.05
N PHE A 19 22.48 -40.27 -7.16
CA PHE A 19 21.32 -41.00 -7.65
C PHE A 19 21.57 -41.74 -8.97
N MET A 20 22.82 -41.85 -9.41
CA MET A 20 23.15 -42.53 -10.66
C MET A 20 22.80 -44.02 -10.58
N GLY A 21 22.12 -44.53 -11.61
CA GLY A 21 21.71 -45.95 -11.66
C GLY A 21 20.49 -46.30 -10.81
N LEU A 22 19.74 -45.31 -10.31
CA LEU A 22 18.55 -45.54 -9.48
C LEU A 22 17.46 -46.38 -10.16
N SER A 23 17.20 -46.08 -11.44
CA SER A 23 16.08 -46.61 -12.22
C SER A 23 16.25 -46.21 -13.69
N SER A 24 15.86 -47.10 -14.61
CA SER A 24 15.74 -46.81 -16.05
C SER A 24 14.41 -46.13 -16.41
N GLU A 25 13.48 -46.04 -15.46
CA GLU A 25 12.17 -45.39 -15.59
C GLU A 25 12.09 -44.08 -14.81
N SER A 26 11.02 -43.30 -15.02
CA SER A 26 10.77 -42.04 -14.33
C SER A 26 10.67 -42.20 -12.80
N VAL A 27 11.26 -41.23 -12.08
CA VAL A 27 11.42 -41.23 -10.63
C VAL A 27 10.78 -39.99 -10.03
N ILE A 28 10.02 -40.19 -8.95
CA ILE A 28 9.61 -39.13 -8.03
C ILE A 28 10.56 -39.17 -6.83
N LEU A 29 11.27 -38.08 -6.59
CA LEU A 29 12.29 -37.95 -5.56
C LEU A 29 11.91 -36.88 -4.55
N TRP A 30 11.58 -37.33 -3.34
CA TRP A 30 11.25 -36.45 -2.22
C TRP A 30 12.43 -36.34 -1.27
N LEU A 31 12.99 -35.13 -1.18
CA LEU A 31 14.14 -34.75 -0.36
C LEU A 31 13.77 -33.62 0.61
N ASN A 32 12.49 -33.45 0.89
CA ASN A 32 11.97 -32.36 1.71
C ASN A 32 12.19 -32.61 3.21
N LYS A 33 12.15 -31.51 3.99
CA LYS A 33 12.31 -31.53 5.46
C LYS A 33 13.62 -32.16 5.96
N ASN A 34 14.67 -32.11 5.15
CA ASN A 34 16.00 -32.58 5.55
C ASN A 34 16.88 -31.43 6.07
N GLY A 35 18.10 -31.76 6.49
CA GLY A 35 19.13 -30.81 6.89
C GLY A 35 19.94 -30.22 5.74
N ILE A 36 19.47 -30.32 4.48
CA ILE A 36 20.28 -30.06 3.29
C ILE A 36 20.70 -28.58 3.24
N ARG A 37 21.99 -28.36 3.04
CA ARG A 37 22.63 -27.04 2.91
C ARG A 37 23.21 -26.84 1.52
N GLU A 38 23.76 -27.90 0.95
CA GLU A 38 24.48 -27.87 -0.31
C GLU A 38 24.09 -29.06 -1.19
N ILE A 39 24.01 -28.80 -2.50
CA ILE A 39 23.84 -29.82 -3.53
C ILE A 39 24.96 -29.58 -4.53
N GLU A 40 25.66 -30.61 -4.95
CA GLU A 40 26.75 -30.49 -5.92
C GLU A 40 26.25 -30.51 -7.38
N ASN A 41 27.09 -30.05 -8.31
CA ASN A 41 26.86 -30.21 -9.75
C ASN A 41 26.72 -31.69 -10.11
N HIS A 42 25.83 -32.00 -11.07
CA HIS A 42 25.53 -33.36 -11.52
C HIS A 42 25.01 -34.30 -10.43
N ALA A 43 24.42 -33.78 -9.35
CA ALA A 43 23.83 -34.59 -8.28
C ALA A 43 22.80 -35.62 -8.80
N PHE A 44 22.00 -35.24 -9.81
CA PHE A 44 20.94 -36.08 -10.40
C PHE A 44 21.32 -36.70 -11.75
N ASN A 45 22.60 -36.77 -12.08
CA ASN A 45 23.06 -37.31 -13.36
C ASN A 45 22.63 -38.76 -13.57
N GLY A 46 22.20 -39.08 -14.80
CA GLY A 46 21.73 -40.42 -15.18
C GLY A 46 20.35 -40.78 -14.62
N THR A 47 19.54 -39.80 -14.20
CA THR A 47 18.19 -40.02 -13.68
C THR A 47 17.12 -39.44 -14.58
N TYR A 48 15.93 -40.06 -14.57
CA TYR A 48 14.72 -39.57 -15.21
C TYR A 48 13.79 -39.02 -14.12
N LEU A 49 13.74 -37.71 -13.93
CA LEU A 49 13.01 -37.06 -12.84
C LEU A 49 11.62 -36.61 -13.31
N ASP A 50 10.57 -37.19 -12.75
CA ASP A 50 9.21 -36.68 -12.89
C ASP A 50 8.97 -35.56 -11.86
N GLU A 51 9.28 -35.80 -10.60
CA GLU A 51 9.16 -34.80 -9.54
C GLU A 51 10.40 -34.77 -8.66
N LEU A 52 10.87 -33.56 -8.35
CA LEU A 52 11.91 -33.28 -7.38
C LEU A 52 11.37 -32.32 -6.32
N ASN A 53 11.23 -32.82 -5.10
CA ASN A 53 10.77 -32.03 -3.97
C ASN A 53 11.91 -31.74 -2.99
N LEU A 54 12.37 -30.49 -2.96
CA LEU A 54 13.40 -29.96 -2.07
C LEU A 54 12.80 -29.05 -0.98
N SER A 55 11.48 -29.05 -0.81
CA SER A 55 10.82 -28.13 0.12
C SER A 55 11.24 -28.33 1.59
N ASP A 56 11.04 -27.32 2.43
CA ASP A 56 11.38 -27.36 3.87
C ASP A 56 12.89 -27.55 4.20
N ASN A 57 13.79 -27.46 3.22
CA ASN A 57 15.23 -27.39 3.49
C ASN A 57 15.63 -25.94 3.79
N HIS A 58 15.41 -25.51 5.03
CA HIS A 58 15.56 -24.10 5.42
C HIS A 58 16.98 -23.53 5.30
N ASN A 59 18.01 -24.38 5.19
CA ASN A 59 19.41 -23.94 5.06
C ASN A 59 19.95 -24.06 3.62
N LEU A 60 19.13 -24.50 2.67
CA LEU A 60 19.53 -24.60 1.26
C LEU A 60 19.46 -23.20 0.61
N GLU A 61 20.62 -22.65 0.27
CA GLU A 61 20.74 -21.26 -0.23
C GLU A 61 20.92 -21.14 -1.74
N LYS A 62 21.42 -22.20 -2.39
CA LYS A 62 21.85 -22.19 -3.79
C LYS A 62 21.56 -23.52 -4.46
N LEU A 63 21.12 -23.45 -5.72
CA LEU A 63 21.11 -24.58 -6.64
C LEU A 63 22.22 -24.35 -7.66
N PRO A 64 23.20 -25.26 -7.79
CA PRO A 64 24.24 -25.13 -8.82
C PRO A 64 23.66 -25.12 -10.24
N ASN A 65 24.32 -24.44 -11.18
CA ASN A 65 23.84 -24.32 -12.55
C ASN A 65 23.75 -25.67 -13.29
N ASP A 66 24.65 -26.62 -12.97
CA ASP A 66 24.74 -27.91 -13.65
C ASP A 66 24.12 -29.05 -12.81
N ILE A 67 23.22 -28.71 -11.87
CA ILE A 67 22.54 -29.66 -10.98
C ILE A 67 21.74 -30.73 -11.75
N PHE A 68 21.12 -30.34 -12.87
CA PHE A 68 20.32 -31.20 -13.74
C PHE A 68 21.08 -31.68 -14.99
N GLN A 69 22.37 -31.37 -15.10
CA GLN A 69 23.13 -31.78 -16.28
C GLN A 69 23.32 -33.31 -16.29
N GLY A 70 22.84 -33.96 -17.34
CA GLY A 70 22.80 -35.41 -17.48
C GLY A 70 21.56 -36.07 -16.84
N ALA A 71 20.65 -35.28 -16.25
CA ALA A 71 19.32 -35.74 -15.86
C ALA A 71 18.30 -35.46 -16.99
N ASN A 72 17.28 -36.29 -17.11
CA ASN A 72 16.10 -36.00 -17.93
C ASN A 72 14.95 -35.57 -17.02
N GLY A 73 14.59 -34.28 -17.02
CA GLY A 73 13.69 -33.66 -16.04
C GLY A 73 14.44 -32.68 -15.11
N PRO A 74 13.82 -32.21 -14.02
CA PRO A 74 12.52 -32.61 -13.48
C PRO A 74 11.31 -32.01 -14.22
N VAL A 75 10.16 -32.70 -14.19
CA VAL A 75 8.88 -32.17 -14.69
C VAL A 75 8.20 -31.27 -13.65
N VAL A 76 8.31 -31.64 -12.37
CA VAL A 76 7.83 -30.87 -11.22
C VAL A 76 9.01 -30.55 -10.31
N LEU A 77 9.20 -29.27 -9.99
CA LEU A 77 10.22 -28.80 -9.05
C LEU A 77 9.57 -28.04 -7.90
N ASP A 78 9.74 -28.54 -6.67
CA ASP A 78 9.32 -27.84 -5.45
C ASP A 78 10.52 -27.43 -4.61
N ILE A 79 10.71 -26.11 -4.47
CA ILE A 79 11.76 -25.48 -3.66
C ILE A 79 11.15 -24.58 -2.57
N SER A 80 9.89 -24.83 -2.20
CA SER A 80 9.16 -24.01 -1.22
C SER A 80 9.82 -24.08 0.17
N ARG A 81 9.76 -22.99 0.93
CA ARG A 81 10.32 -22.88 2.30
C ARG A 81 11.83 -23.15 2.38
N THR A 82 12.56 -22.81 1.31
CA THR A 82 14.03 -22.82 1.26
C THR A 82 14.58 -21.38 1.26
N ARG A 83 15.90 -21.22 1.33
CA ARG A 83 16.59 -19.91 1.24
C ARG A 83 17.25 -19.69 -0.12
N ILE A 84 16.80 -20.44 -1.14
CA ILE A 84 17.34 -20.37 -2.49
C ILE A 84 17.23 -18.95 -3.02
N SER A 85 18.36 -18.42 -3.48
CA SER A 85 18.48 -17.05 -3.99
C SER A 85 18.38 -16.96 -5.52
N PHE A 86 18.73 -18.03 -6.23
CA PHE A 86 18.70 -18.12 -7.68
C PHE A 86 18.35 -19.53 -8.15
N LEU A 87 17.67 -19.61 -9.29
CA LEU A 87 17.44 -20.86 -10.03
C LEU A 87 18.61 -21.12 -10.98
N PRO A 88 18.89 -22.38 -11.35
CA PRO A 88 19.98 -22.72 -12.25
C PRO A 88 19.75 -22.19 -13.68
N SER A 89 20.83 -21.95 -14.42
CA SER A 89 20.75 -21.45 -15.81
C SER A 89 20.40 -22.50 -16.86
N HIS A 90 20.55 -23.79 -16.53
CA HIS A 90 20.32 -24.94 -17.40
C HIS A 90 19.39 -25.97 -16.73
N GLY A 91 18.77 -26.83 -17.55
CA GLY A 91 17.92 -27.92 -17.05
C GLY A 91 16.53 -27.51 -16.57
N LEU A 92 16.07 -26.30 -16.86
CA LEU A 92 14.71 -25.82 -16.54
C LEU A 92 13.70 -26.04 -17.67
N GLU A 93 14.15 -26.51 -18.83
CA GLU A 93 13.36 -26.54 -20.07
C GLU A 93 12.17 -27.50 -19.99
N LEU A 94 12.33 -28.60 -19.26
CA LEU A 94 11.33 -29.67 -19.11
C LEU A 94 10.37 -29.45 -17.92
N ILE A 95 10.59 -28.42 -17.11
CA ILE A 95 9.76 -28.14 -15.94
C ILE A 95 8.37 -27.67 -16.41
N LYS A 96 7.35 -28.45 -16.08
CA LYS A 96 5.93 -28.10 -16.26
C LYS A 96 5.34 -27.41 -15.05
N LYS A 97 5.81 -27.75 -13.84
CA LYS A 97 5.32 -27.15 -12.58
C LYS A 97 6.47 -26.69 -11.69
N LEU A 98 6.48 -25.41 -11.34
CA LEU A 98 7.46 -24.83 -10.43
C LEU A 98 6.79 -24.29 -9.17
N ARG A 99 7.25 -24.72 -8.00
CA ARG A 99 6.76 -24.26 -6.69
C ARG A 99 7.91 -23.66 -5.88
N ALA A 100 7.76 -22.39 -5.52
CA ALA A 100 8.71 -21.60 -4.73
C ALA A 100 7.94 -20.70 -3.75
N LYS A 101 7.09 -21.33 -2.91
CA LYS A 101 6.30 -20.63 -1.88
C LYS A 101 7.16 -20.38 -0.64
N SER A 102 7.06 -19.20 -0.04
CA SER A 102 7.86 -18.79 1.13
C SER A 102 9.37 -18.88 0.90
N THR A 103 9.83 -18.61 -0.33
CA THR A 103 11.24 -18.59 -0.74
C THR A 103 11.66 -17.13 -0.95
N TYR A 104 11.71 -16.35 0.14
CA TYR A 104 11.85 -14.88 0.08
C TYR A 104 13.18 -14.37 -0.51
N ASN A 105 14.23 -15.21 -0.52
CA ASN A 105 15.52 -14.88 -1.11
C ASN A 105 15.54 -14.93 -2.64
N LEU A 106 14.57 -15.61 -3.26
CA LEU A 106 14.46 -15.71 -4.71
C LEU A 106 13.89 -14.39 -5.24
N LYS A 107 14.76 -13.40 -5.46
CA LYS A 107 14.33 -12.08 -5.92
C LYS A 107 14.17 -12.01 -7.43
N LYS A 108 15.00 -12.73 -8.19
CA LYS A 108 15.01 -12.69 -9.66
C LYS A 108 14.80 -14.08 -10.24
N LEU A 109 14.06 -14.12 -11.34
CA LEU A 109 13.92 -15.32 -12.17
C LEU A 109 14.98 -15.30 -13.27
N PRO A 110 15.45 -16.47 -13.73
CA PRO A 110 16.26 -16.56 -14.94
C PRO A 110 15.43 -16.18 -16.17
N ASP A 111 16.10 -16.08 -17.31
CA ASP A 111 15.44 -15.77 -18.59
C ASP A 111 14.23 -16.70 -18.82
N LEU A 112 13.07 -16.10 -19.11
CA LEU A 112 11.81 -16.82 -19.26
C LEU A 112 11.84 -17.82 -20.43
N SER A 113 12.72 -17.60 -21.43
CA SER A 113 12.95 -18.55 -22.53
C SER A 113 13.45 -19.93 -22.06
N LYS A 114 13.99 -20.02 -20.84
CA LYS A 114 14.40 -21.28 -20.22
C LYS A 114 13.23 -22.14 -19.75
N PHE A 115 12.03 -21.57 -19.61
CA PHE A 115 10.83 -22.25 -19.14
C PHE A 115 9.91 -22.64 -20.31
N ARG A 116 10.40 -23.45 -21.25
CA ARG A 116 9.67 -23.80 -22.49
C ARG A 116 8.40 -24.59 -22.26
N SER A 117 8.41 -25.50 -21.29
CA SER A 117 7.28 -26.40 -21.01
C SER A 117 6.46 -25.99 -19.78
N LEU A 118 6.71 -24.82 -19.18
CA LEU A 118 6.08 -24.43 -17.93
C LEU A 118 4.57 -24.18 -18.13
N ILE A 119 3.76 -24.78 -17.27
CA ILE A 119 2.29 -24.69 -17.30
C ILE A 119 1.76 -24.10 -15.98
N GLU A 120 2.41 -24.40 -14.86
CA GLU A 120 1.99 -23.94 -13.54
C GLU A 120 3.18 -23.38 -12.76
N ALA A 121 3.02 -22.19 -12.16
CA ALA A 121 4.06 -21.56 -11.37
C ALA A 121 3.48 -20.96 -10.08
N ASN A 122 4.01 -21.37 -8.93
CA ASN A 122 3.56 -20.92 -7.63
C ASN A 122 4.72 -20.25 -6.89
N PHE A 123 4.77 -18.93 -6.92
CA PHE A 123 5.85 -18.12 -6.35
C PHE A 123 5.47 -17.48 -5.02
N THR A 124 6.44 -16.82 -4.41
CA THR A 124 6.25 -16.00 -3.20
C THR A 124 5.79 -14.59 -3.53
N TYR A 125 6.30 -14.00 -4.62
CA TYR A 125 6.03 -12.62 -5.00
C TYR A 125 5.07 -12.54 -6.21
N PRO A 126 3.98 -11.74 -6.15
CA PRO A 126 3.09 -11.54 -7.29
C PRO A 126 3.78 -10.95 -8.54
N SER A 127 4.85 -10.16 -8.34
CA SER A 127 5.64 -9.55 -9.42
C SER A 127 6.33 -10.57 -10.32
N HIS A 128 6.64 -11.77 -9.84
CA HIS A 128 7.14 -12.87 -10.68
C HIS A 128 6.12 -13.28 -11.74
N CYS A 129 4.83 -13.28 -11.40
CA CYS A 129 3.76 -13.59 -12.35
C CYS A 129 3.52 -12.49 -13.40
N CYS A 130 3.89 -11.24 -13.11
CA CYS A 130 3.85 -10.16 -14.09
C CYS A 130 4.79 -10.42 -15.28
N ALA A 131 5.95 -11.03 -15.03
CA ALA A 131 6.94 -11.32 -16.07
C ALA A 131 6.38 -12.28 -17.14
N PHE A 132 5.67 -13.33 -16.72
CA PHE A 132 5.01 -14.28 -17.63
C PHE A 132 3.85 -13.66 -18.41
N THR A 133 3.12 -12.74 -17.79
CA THR A 133 2.01 -12.01 -18.46
C THR A 133 2.52 -11.07 -19.54
N ASN A 134 3.63 -10.36 -19.28
CA ASN A 134 4.25 -9.45 -20.24
C ASN A 134 4.97 -10.19 -21.37
N TRP A 135 5.63 -11.30 -21.06
CA TRP A 135 6.28 -12.18 -22.06
C TRP A 135 5.27 -12.70 -23.09
N LYS A 136 4.06 -13.07 -22.64
CA LYS A 136 2.94 -13.38 -23.54
C LYS A 136 2.59 -12.23 -24.48
N ARG A 137 2.47 -10.99 -23.97
CA ARG A 137 2.11 -9.81 -24.77
C ARG A 137 3.14 -9.53 -25.87
N GLN A 138 4.44 -9.66 -25.55
CA GLN A 138 5.53 -9.46 -26.50
C GLN A 138 5.58 -10.57 -27.57
N ASN A 139 5.48 -11.84 -27.15
CA ASN A 139 5.50 -12.95 -28.09
C ASN A 139 4.24 -12.96 -28.98
N PHE A 140 3.08 -12.60 -28.46
CA PHE A 140 1.86 -12.48 -29.27
C PHE A 140 1.98 -11.38 -30.33
N GLN A 141 2.58 -10.22 -29.99
CA GLN A 141 2.87 -9.15 -30.96
C GLN A 141 3.89 -9.60 -32.01
N LEU A 142 4.92 -10.35 -31.63
CA LEU A 142 5.93 -10.89 -32.53
C LEU A 142 5.35 -11.95 -33.48
N TYR A 143 4.52 -12.87 -32.98
CA TYR A 143 3.80 -13.87 -33.78
C TYR A 143 2.79 -13.22 -34.74
N SER A 144 2.08 -12.18 -34.30
CA SER A 144 1.18 -11.41 -35.17
C SER A 144 1.92 -10.65 -36.27
N PHE A 145 3.18 -10.26 -36.06
CA PHE A 145 3.99 -9.58 -37.07
C PHE A 145 4.61 -10.55 -38.07
N TYR A 146 5.03 -11.74 -37.62
CA TYR A 146 5.62 -12.78 -38.48
C TYR A 146 4.58 -13.49 -39.36
N ASN A 147 3.35 -13.69 -38.86
CA ASN A 147 2.25 -14.28 -39.62
C ASN A 147 1.63 -13.33 -40.66
N PHE A 148 2.16 -12.11 -40.83
CA PHE A 148 1.82 -11.26 -41.99
C PHE A 148 2.65 -11.60 -43.23
N SER A 149 3.65 -12.48 -43.13
CA SER A 149 4.59 -12.78 -44.22
C SER A 149 4.67 -14.24 -44.63
N THR A 150 3.81 -15.12 -44.10
CA THR A 150 3.68 -16.51 -44.57
C THR A 150 2.22 -16.88 -44.70
N ASP A 151 1.87 -17.42 -45.86
CA ASP A 151 0.51 -17.79 -46.25
C ASP A 151 -0.19 -18.61 -45.16
N LEU A 152 -1.23 -18.02 -44.58
CA LEU A 152 -2.10 -18.68 -43.62
C LEU A 152 -2.85 -19.83 -44.33
N HIS A 153 -2.85 -21.03 -43.75
CA HIS A 153 -3.72 -22.10 -44.23
C HIS A 153 -5.18 -21.62 -44.19
N PRO A 154 -5.99 -21.82 -45.25
CA PRO A 154 -7.29 -21.16 -45.46
C PRO A 154 -8.38 -21.45 -44.41
N ILE A 155 -8.07 -22.25 -43.39
CA ILE A 155 -8.97 -22.63 -42.29
C ILE A 155 -8.83 -21.67 -41.09
N CYS A 156 -7.70 -20.98 -40.91
CA CYS A 156 -7.45 -20.10 -39.74
C CYS A 156 -7.85 -18.62 -39.97
N SER A 157 -8.52 -18.27 -41.08
CA SER A 157 -8.97 -16.89 -41.40
C SER A 157 -10.43 -16.57 -41.04
N ILE A 158 -11.22 -17.53 -40.52
CA ILE A 158 -12.68 -17.36 -40.34
C ILE A 158 -13.10 -17.04 -38.88
N SER A 159 -12.16 -16.90 -37.94
CA SER A 159 -12.53 -16.68 -36.52
C SER A 159 -12.43 -15.24 -36.02
N GLN A 160 -12.31 -14.22 -36.88
CA GLN A 160 -12.30 -12.80 -36.44
C GLN A 160 -13.59 -12.02 -36.72
N ALA A 161 -14.63 -12.63 -37.28
CA ALA A 161 -15.85 -11.90 -37.67
C ALA A 161 -17.14 -12.27 -36.91
N LYS A 162 -17.06 -12.90 -35.72
CA LYS A 162 -18.29 -13.34 -35.04
C LYS A 162 -18.30 -13.24 -33.50
N GLN A 163 -17.72 -12.18 -32.94
CA GLN A 163 -17.85 -11.91 -31.49
C GLN A 163 -18.28 -10.49 -31.09
N ASP A 164 -18.53 -9.59 -32.03
CA ASP A 164 -19.10 -8.27 -31.70
C ASP A 164 -20.45 -8.12 -32.41
N LEU A 165 -21.54 -8.54 -31.74
CA LEU A 165 -22.91 -8.06 -31.94
C LEU A 165 -23.82 -8.72 -30.88
N ASP A 166 -23.87 -8.12 -29.68
CA ASP A 166 -25.12 -7.89 -28.94
C ASP A 166 -24.87 -6.97 -27.73
N GLU A 167 -25.10 -5.66 -27.91
CA GLU A 167 -25.91 -4.78 -27.05
C GLU A 167 -25.78 -3.30 -27.51
N GLN A 168 -26.89 -2.77 -28.04
CA GLN A 168 -27.17 -1.36 -28.37
C GLN A 168 -27.55 -0.56 -27.09
N PRO A 169 -27.83 0.78 -27.08
CA PRO A 169 -28.02 1.72 -28.21
C PRO A 169 -27.36 3.14 -28.06
N GLY A 170 -27.34 3.93 -29.15
CA GLY A 170 -27.41 5.40 -29.04
C GLY A 170 -26.55 6.26 -30.00
N ASP A 171 -27.20 6.74 -31.07
CA ASP A 171 -27.05 8.05 -31.70
C ASP A 171 -25.78 8.51 -32.47
N LYS A 172 -26.05 8.83 -33.75
CA LYS A 172 -25.52 9.92 -34.61
C LYS A 172 -24.32 9.69 -35.54
N ILE A 173 -24.70 9.40 -36.80
CA ILE A 173 -24.46 10.21 -38.02
C ILE A 173 -23.01 10.67 -38.28
N LEU A 174 -22.35 10.13 -39.32
CA LEU A 174 -22.05 10.87 -40.57
C LEU A 174 -21.45 9.96 -41.68
N ARG A 175 -22.21 9.86 -42.77
CA ARG A 175 -21.89 9.53 -44.18
C ARG A 175 -20.41 9.33 -44.59
N ARG A 176 -20.16 8.26 -45.37
CA ARG A 176 -19.89 8.38 -46.81
C ARG A 176 -20.16 7.05 -47.56
N SER A 177 -20.75 7.20 -48.75
CA SER A 177 -21.32 6.15 -49.61
C SER A 177 -20.36 5.68 -50.71
N ALA A 178 -20.72 4.55 -51.31
CA ALA A 178 -20.55 4.09 -52.69
C ALA A 178 -19.29 3.26 -53.03
N ALA A 179 -19.49 1.96 -53.32
CA ALA A 179 -19.64 1.46 -54.70
C ALA A 179 -19.95 -0.05 -54.71
N GLU A 180 -20.69 -0.47 -55.74
CA GLU A 180 -21.35 -1.75 -55.98
C GLU A 180 -20.41 -2.87 -56.49
N ASP A 181 -20.73 -4.16 -56.27
CA ASP A 181 -21.17 -5.11 -57.33
C ASP A 181 -21.14 -6.60 -56.91
N TYR A 182 -22.31 -7.26 -56.97
CA TYR A 182 -22.67 -8.53 -57.67
C TYR A 182 -21.61 -9.69 -57.73
N ILE A 183 -21.85 -10.98 -57.38
CA ILE A 183 -22.81 -11.97 -57.94
C ILE A 183 -22.83 -13.31 -57.13
N SER A 184 -24.05 -13.82 -56.90
CA SER A 184 -24.61 -15.20 -56.95
C SER A 184 -24.07 -16.43 -56.18
N ASN A 185 -24.94 -16.91 -55.26
CA ASN A 185 -25.57 -18.25 -55.17
C ASN A 185 -24.87 -19.50 -55.74
N TYR A 186 -24.63 -20.48 -54.86
CA TYR A 186 -25.18 -21.85 -55.02
C TYR A 186 -25.23 -22.56 -53.65
N GLY A 187 -26.40 -23.08 -53.27
CA GLY A 187 -26.58 -23.90 -52.08
C GLY A 187 -26.54 -25.38 -52.44
N ILE A 188 -25.81 -26.18 -51.66
CA ILE A 188 -25.98 -27.64 -51.56
C ILE A 188 -25.86 -28.01 -50.08
N GLY A 189 -26.87 -28.71 -49.58
CA GLY A 189 -27.00 -29.11 -48.17
C GLY A 189 -26.05 -30.24 -47.76
N PHE A 190 -25.84 -30.35 -46.45
CA PHE A 190 -25.14 -31.48 -45.84
C PHE A 190 -25.76 -31.77 -44.46
N ASP A 191 -26.25 -33.00 -44.30
CA ASP A 191 -26.59 -33.63 -43.02
C ASP A 191 -25.34 -34.36 -42.45
N PRO A 192 -25.30 -34.72 -41.16
CA PRO A 192 -24.10 -34.61 -40.33
C PRO A 192 -23.50 -35.97 -39.97
N ALA A 193 -22.21 -36.17 -40.24
CA ALA A 193 -21.37 -37.11 -39.50
C ALA A 193 -19.89 -36.87 -39.86
N GLU A 194 -19.05 -36.90 -38.82
CA GLU A 194 -17.58 -36.98 -38.88
C GLU A 194 -16.86 -35.71 -39.34
N ASN A 195 -16.48 -34.87 -38.36
CA ASN A 195 -15.14 -34.28 -38.23
C ASN A 195 -15.09 -33.40 -36.96
N GLU A 196 -15.05 -34.04 -35.79
CA GLU A 196 -14.77 -33.39 -34.50
C GLU A 196 -13.28 -33.52 -34.12
N PHE A 197 -12.40 -33.41 -35.11
CA PHE A 197 -10.95 -33.42 -34.91
C PHE A 197 -10.33 -32.54 -35.98
N ASP A 198 -10.21 -31.23 -35.71
CA ASP A 198 -9.03 -30.42 -36.04
C ASP A 198 -9.21 -28.92 -35.69
N TYR A 199 -9.53 -28.60 -34.42
CA TYR A 199 -9.56 -27.19 -33.94
C TYR A 199 -8.50 -26.90 -32.86
N GLY A 200 -7.52 -27.80 -32.67
CA GLY A 200 -6.45 -27.66 -31.68
C GLY A 200 -5.13 -27.09 -32.21
N LEU A 201 -4.91 -27.07 -33.52
CA LEU A 201 -3.55 -26.95 -34.07
C LEU A 201 -3.08 -25.51 -34.39
N CYS A 202 -3.95 -24.49 -34.29
CA CYS A 202 -3.59 -23.11 -34.64
C CYS A 202 -3.25 -22.19 -33.43
N ASN A 203 -3.24 -22.65 -32.16
CA ASN A 203 -2.87 -21.80 -31.02
C ASN A 203 -2.51 -22.60 -29.74
N GLU A 204 -1.27 -23.09 -29.60
CA GLU A 204 -0.75 -23.47 -28.27
C GLU A 204 0.32 -22.49 -27.79
N VAL A 205 -0.09 -21.24 -27.55
CA VAL A 205 0.59 -20.46 -26.50
C VAL A 205 0.05 -20.97 -25.17
N VAL A 206 0.72 -21.98 -24.59
CA VAL A 206 0.35 -22.54 -23.29
C VAL A 206 0.38 -21.41 -22.26
N ASN A 207 -0.79 -21.06 -21.71
CA ASN A 207 -0.89 -20.04 -20.68
C ASN A 207 -0.33 -20.60 -19.36
N VAL A 208 0.76 -20.01 -18.86
CA VAL A 208 1.30 -20.35 -17.54
C VAL A 208 0.31 -19.90 -16.47
N ALA A 209 -0.31 -20.84 -15.77
CA ALA A 209 -1.10 -20.60 -14.59
C ALA A 209 -0.17 -20.19 -13.44
N CYS A 210 -0.08 -18.88 -13.17
CA CYS A 210 0.80 -18.34 -12.16
C CYS A 210 0.06 -17.86 -10.91
N SER A 211 0.59 -18.17 -9.73
CA SER A 211 0.09 -17.71 -8.43
C SER A 211 1.24 -17.22 -7.52
N PRO A 212 1.01 -16.23 -6.64
CA PRO A 212 -0.22 -15.42 -6.49
C PRO A 212 -0.43 -14.47 -7.67
N LYS A 213 -1.69 -14.26 -8.04
CA LYS A 213 -2.04 -13.31 -9.12
C LYS A 213 -1.77 -11.87 -8.64
N PRO A 214 -1.25 -10.99 -9.52
CA PRO A 214 -1.15 -9.56 -9.23
C PRO A 214 -2.51 -8.99 -8.82
N ASP A 215 -2.51 -8.13 -7.80
CA ASP A 215 -3.71 -7.47 -7.26
C ASP A 215 -3.53 -5.94 -7.24
N ALA A 216 -4.53 -5.20 -6.77
CA ALA A 216 -4.43 -3.74 -6.77
C ALA A 216 -3.33 -3.21 -5.81
N PHE A 217 -2.99 -3.98 -4.77
CA PHE A 217 -1.94 -3.67 -3.82
C PHE A 217 -0.53 -4.06 -4.31
N ASN A 218 -0.43 -4.97 -5.28
CA ASN A 218 0.80 -5.43 -5.94
C ASN A 218 0.64 -5.38 -7.47
N PRO A 219 0.56 -4.18 -8.07
CA PRO A 219 0.39 -4.01 -9.51
C PRO A 219 1.67 -4.37 -10.30
N CYS A 220 1.53 -4.66 -11.60
CA CYS A 220 2.67 -4.98 -12.46
C CYS A 220 3.39 -3.75 -13.05
N GLU A 221 2.62 -2.76 -13.52
CA GLU A 221 3.20 -1.64 -14.29
C GLU A 221 3.47 -0.43 -13.39
N ASP A 222 2.49 0.00 -12.61
CA ASP A 222 2.51 1.28 -11.88
C ASP A 222 1.94 1.13 -10.45
N ILE A 223 2.63 1.72 -9.45
CA ILE A 223 2.17 1.71 -8.04
C ILE A 223 0.82 2.41 -7.93
N MET A 224 0.61 3.54 -8.62
CA MET A 224 -0.66 4.29 -8.57
C MET A 224 -1.65 3.95 -9.69
N GLY A 225 -1.18 3.42 -10.81
CA GLY A 225 -2.01 2.94 -11.93
C GLY A 225 -2.64 4.01 -12.83
N TYR A 226 -3.01 5.17 -12.28
CA TYR A 226 -3.67 6.24 -13.03
C TYR A 226 -2.87 7.56 -13.00
N ASN A 227 -2.76 8.22 -14.16
CA ASN A 227 -2.08 9.52 -14.27
C ASN A 227 -2.71 10.61 -13.38
N ILE A 228 -4.03 10.60 -13.21
CA ILE A 228 -4.72 11.55 -12.32
C ILE A 228 -4.26 11.36 -10.87
N LEU A 229 -4.17 10.10 -10.40
CA LEU A 229 -3.73 9.80 -9.04
C LEU A 229 -2.29 10.27 -8.80
N ARG A 230 -1.41 10.16 -9.80
CA ARG A 230 -0.03 10.65 -9.73
C ARG A 230 0.04 12.16 -9.52
N VAL A 231 -0.71 12.92 -10.32
CA VAL A 231 -0.78 14.38 -10.20
C VAL A 231 -1.34 14.77 -8.83
N LEU A 232 -2.40 14.10 -8.39
CA LEU A 232 -3.02 14.34 -7.09
C LEU A 232 -2.06 14.05 -5.92
N ILE A 233 -1.31 12.95 -5.96
CA ILE A 233 -0.34 12.61 -4.91
C ILE A 233 0.73 13.69 -4.77
N TRP A 234 1.29 14.17 -5.88
CA TRP A 234 2.31 15.22 -5.84
C TRP A 234 1.74 16.52 -5.29
N PHE A 235 0.52 16.88 -5.72
CA PHE A 235 -0.18 18.04 -5.22
C PHE A 235 -0.45 17.96 -3.71
N ILE A 236 -1.05 16.86 -3.25
CA ILE A 236 -1.36 16.63 -1.83
C ILE A 236 -0.08 16.61 -0.99
N ASN A 237 0.99 15.96 -1.47
CA ASN A 237 2.27 15.90 -0.80
C ASN A 237 2.89 17.30 -0.60
N ILE A 238 2.98 18.10 -1.66
CA ILE A 238 3.52 19.47 -1.58
C ILE A 238 2.72 20.32 -0.59
N LEU A 239 1.38 20.22 -0.64
CA LEU A 239 0.51 20.93 0.29
C LEU A 239 0.69 20.47 1.74
N ALA A 240 0.77 19.15 1.98
CA ALA A 240 0.94 18.59 3.31
C ALA A 240 2.29 19.02 3.92
N ILE A 241 3.39 18.91 3.17
CA ILE A 241 4.72 19.32 3.65
C ILE A 241 4.76 20.82 3.88
N THR A 242 4.40 21.62 2.88
CA THR A 242 4.49 23.09 2.98
C THR A 242 3.56 23.64 4.06
N GLY A 243 2.31 23.18 4.09
CA GLY A 243 1.31 23.62 5.05
C GLY A 243 1.72 23.31 6.49
N ASN A 244 2.16 22.09 6.77
CA ASN A 244 2.54 21.69 8.13
C ASN A 244 3.88 22.32 8.58
N ILE A 245 4.84 22.53 7.67
CA ILE A 245 6.06 23.30 7.98
C ILE A 245 5.71 24.74 8.36
N VAL A 246 4.83 25.39 7.58
CA VAL A 246 4.40 26.77 7.87
C VAL A 246 3.69 26.83 9.23
N VAL A 247 2.81 25.87 9.54
CA VAL A 247 2.17 25.77 10.86
C VAL A 247 3.20 25.65 11.98
N LEU A 248 4.19 24.75 11.84
CA LEU A 248 5.26 24.57 12.83
C LEU A 248 6.08 25.85 13.02
N ILE A 249 6.50 26.51 11.93
CA ILE A 249 7.26 27.76 11.98
C ILE A 249 6.46 28.84 12.71
N ILE A 250 5.18 29.01 12.40
CA ILE A 250 4.32 30.02 13.03
C ILE A 250 4.17 29.75 14.52
N LEU A 251 3.89 28.50 14.90
CA LEU A 251 3.64 28.15 16.29
C LEU A 251 4.91 28.22 17.16
N ILE A 252 6.07 27.86 16.60
CA ILE A 252 7.37 27.90 17.30
C ILE A 252 7.95 29.32 17.34
N SER A 253 7.82 30.11 16.27
CA SER A 253 8.37 31.48 16.18
C SER A 253 7.51 32.54 16.88
N SER A 254 6.34 32.14 17.38
CA SER A 254 5.41 33.03 18.07
C SER A 254 6.02 33.52 19.39
N GLN A 255 6.05 34.84 19.60
CA GLN A 255 6.55 35.47 20.83
C GLN A 255 5.62 35.26 22.04
N TYR A 256 4.47 34.60 21.84
CA TYR A 256 3.47 34.35 22.86
C TYR A 256 3.79 33.05 23.62
N LYS A 257 3.42 33.00 24.91
CA LYS A 257 3.59 31.79 25.74
C LYS A 257 2.94 30.56 25.08
N LEU A 258 3.66 29.43 25.07
CA LEU A 258 3.17 28.14 24.61
C LEU A 258 2.03 27.65 25.52
N THR A 259 0.81 27.70 25.00
CA THR A 259 -0.37 27.13 25.66
C THR A 259 -0.49 25.64 25.33
N VAL A 260 -1.20 24.87 26.17
CA VAL A 260 -1.42 23.43 25.94
C VAL A 260 -1.99 23.14 24.54
N PRO A 261 -3.02 23.85 24.04
CA PRO A 261 -3.54 23.57 22.70
C PRO A 261 -2.54 23.88 21.59
N ARG A 262 -1.69 24.91 21.76
CA ARG A 262 -0.64 25.22 20.77
C ARG A 262 0.42 24.13 20.71
N PHE A 263 0.83 23.62 21.88
CA PHE A 263 1.76 22.51 21.96
C PHE A 263 1.20 21.24 21.31
N LEU A 264 -0.07 20.90 21.56
CA LEU A 264 -0.71 19.75 20.93
C LEU A 264 -0.85 19.94 19.40
N MET A 265 -1.17 21.16 18.93
CA MET A 265 -1.19 21.46 17.49
C MET A 265 0.19 21.31 16.84
N CYS A 266 1.30 21.64 17.54
CA CYS A 266 2.64 21.37 17.03
C CYS A 266 2.91 19.88 16.84
N ASN A 267 2.50 19.04 17.81
CA ASN A 267 2.68 17.60 17.71
C ASN A 267 1.87 17.02 16.55
N LEU A 268 0.64 17.51 16.34
CA LEU A 268 -0.21 17.11 15.23
C LEU A 268 0.38 17.53 13.87
N ALA A 269 0.86 18.78 13.75
CA ALA A 269 1.53 19.25 12.54
C ALA A 269 2.84 18.47 12.25
N PHE A 270 3.57 18.03 13.29
CA PHE A 270 4.72 17.17 13.13
C PHE A 270 4.33 15.77 12.60
N ALA A 271 3.29 15.16 13.15
CA ALA A 271 2.77 13.89 12.66
C ALA A 271 2.32 14.00 11.18
N ASP A 272 1.57 15.04 10.84
CA ASP A 272 1.12 15.28 9.46
C ASP A 272 2.29 15.55 8.49
N LEU A 273 3.38 16.18 8.95
CA LEU A 273 4.61 16.32 8.18
C LEU A 273 5.26 14.96 7.89
N CYS A 274 5.27 14.04 8.87
CA CYS A 274 5.76 12.68 8.67
C CYS A 274 4.91 11.90 7.64
N ILE A 275 3.58 12.11 7.59
CA ILE A 275 2.73 11.59 6.50
C ILE A 275 3.17 12.17 5.15
N GLY A 276 3.46 13.46 5.07
CA GLY A 276 4.01 14.09 3.86
C GLY A 276 5.31 13.42 3.39
N ILE A 277 6.25 13.16 4.31
CA ILE A 277 7.50 12.45 4.02
C ILE A 277 7.23 11.03 3.50
N TYR A 278 6.30 10.29 4.10
CA TYR A 278 5.87 8.99 3.60
C TYR A 278 5.35 9.06 2.15
N LEU A 279 4.45 10.01 1.86
CA LEU A 279 3.94 10.21 0.49
C LEU A 279 5.05 10.57 -0.50
N LEU A 280 6.06 11.31 -0.05
CA LEU A 280 7.22 11.64 -0.87
C LEU A 280 8.03 10.40 -1.26
N PHE A 281 8.23 9.45 -0.34
CA PHE A 281 8.86 8.17 -0.67
C PHE A 281 8.05 7.43 -1.75
N ILE A 282 6.74 7.28 -1.55
CA ILE A 282 5.88 6.56 -2.50
C ILE A 282 5.85 7.26 -3.88
N ALA A 283 5.71 8.58 -3.90
CA ALA A 283 5.69 9.36 -5.15
C ALA A 283 7.02 9.28 -5.91
N SER A 284 8.13 9.25 -5.17
CA SER A 284 9.48 9.16 -5.73
C SER A 284 9.76 7.78 -6.34
N VAL A 285 9.26 6.70 -5.75
CA VAL A 285 9.38 5.36 -6.33
C VAL A 285 8.46 5.21 -7.53
N ASP A 286 7.21 5.68 -7.44
CA ASP A 286 6.24 5.57 -8.55
C ASP A 286 6.75 6.26 -9.84
N ILE A 287 7.44 7.41 -9.72
CA ILE A 287 8.03 8.09 -10.88
C ILE A 287 9.28 7.38 -11.41
N GLN A 288 10.13 6.84 -10.53
CA GLN A 288 11.36 6.13 -10.91
C GLN A 288 11.06 4.81 -11.62
N THR A 289 10.05 4.08 -11.17
CA THR A 289 9.72 2.75 -11.68
C THR A 289 8.58 2.75 -12.69
N LYS A 290 8.31 3.90 -13.32
CA LYS A 290 7.17 4.11 -14.22
C LYS A 290 7.09 3.01 -15.28
N SER A 291 5.94 2.37 -15.44
CA SER A 291 5.64 1.27 -16.38
C SER A 291 6.43 -0.03 -16.20
N GLN A 292 7.40 -0.07 -15.29
CA GLN A 292 8.30 -1.20 -15.08
C GLN A 292 8.42 -1.57 -13.60
N TYR A 293 7.38 -1.29 -12.80
CA TYR A 293 7.41 -1.54 -11.36
C TYR A 293 7.72 -2.99 -11.01
N TYR A 294 7.19 -3.97 -11.76
CA TYR A 294 7.43 -5.40 -11.50
C TYR A 294 8.92 -5.79 -11.41
N ASN A 295 9.82 -5.11 -12.15
CA ASN A 295 11.27 -5.38 -12.10
C ASN A 295 11.92 -4.91 -10.79
N TYR A 296 11.39 -3.84 -10.20
CA TYR A 296 11.93 -3.19 -9.00
C TYR A 296 11.08 -3.49 -7.76
N ALA A 297 9.90 -4.11 -7.91
CA ALA A 297 8.92 -4.32 -6.85
C ALA A 297 9.51 -5.08 -5.66
N ILE A 298 10.24 -6.17 -5.93
CA ILE A 298 10.83 -7.00 -4.88
C ILE A 298 11.95 -6.25 -4.16
N ASP A 299 12.79 -5.52 -4.89
CA ASP A 299 13.88 -4.75 -4.30
C ASP A 299 13.35 -3.56 -3.47
N TRP A 300 12.26 -2.92 -3.91
CA TRP A 300 11.56 -1.89 -3.14
C TRP A 300 10.94 -2.48 -1.86
N GLN A 301 10.09 -3.50 -2.01
CA GLN A 301 9.35 -4.11 -0.90
C GLN A 301 10.28 -4.74 0.15
N THR A 302 11.37 -5.38 -0.29
CA THR A 302 12.36 -5.99 0.62
C THR A 302 13.45 -5.01 1.09
N GLY A 303 13.49 -3.81 0.51
CA GLY A 303 14.52 -2.81 0.77
C GLY A 303 14.26 -1.96 2.00
N ALA A 304 15.29 -1.26 2.46
CA ALA A 304 15.21 -0.34 3.59
C ALA A 304 14.22 0.83 3.35
N GLY A 305 14.02 1.23 2.09
CA GLY A 305 13.10 2.30 1.72
C GLY A 305 11.65 2.01 2.09
N CYS A 306 11.17 0.78 1.85
CA CYS A 306 9.81 0.39 2.22
C CYS A 306 9.64 0.27 3.74
N ASN A 307 10.65 -0.24 4.44
CA ASN A 307 10.65 -0.28 5.91
C ASN A 307 10.61 1.14 6.52
N ALA A 308 11.36 2.09 5.96
CA ALA A 308 11.32 3.49 6.39
C ALA A 308 9.96 4.14 6.10
N ALA A 309 9.40 3.92 4.90
CA ALA A 309 8.07 4.41 4.54
C ALA A 309 6.99 3.84 5.46
N GLY A 310 7.03 2.53 5.72
CA GLY A 310 6.13 1.82 6.65
C GLY A 310 6.24 2.33 8.08
N PHE A 311 7.45 2.61 8.55
CA PHE A 311 7.68 3.25 9.84
C PHE A 311 7.02 4.62 9.91
N PHE A 312 7.30 5.52 8.96
CA PHE A 312 6.75 6.88 8.97
C PHE A 312 5.23 6.89 8.92
N THR A 313 4.60 6.03 8.11
CA THR A 313 3.14 6.00 8.00
C THR A 313 2.45 5.51 9.27
N VAL A 314 2.96 4.44 9.91
CA VAL A 314 2.39 3.95 11.18
C VAL A 314 2.68 4.91 12.33
N PHE A 315 3.92 5.37 12.46
CA PHE A 315 4.30 6.32 13.50
C PHE A 315 3.45 7.60 13.43
N ALA A 316 3.30 8.15 12.23
CA ALA A 316 2.58 9.40 12.04
C ALA A 316 1.06 9.24 12.23
N SER A 317 0.46 8.17 11.72
CA SER A 317 -0.98 7.91 11.91
C SER A 317 -1.32 7.72 13.38
N GLU A 318 -0.58 6.87 14.09
CA GLU A 318 -0.81 6.59 15.52
C GLU A 318 -0.55 7.83 16.39
N LEU A 319 0.52 8.59 16.11
CA LEU A 319 0.77 9.85 16.81
C LEU A 319 -0.31 10.90 16.53
N SER A 320 -0.82 10.98 15.30
CA SER A 320 -1.89 11.91 14.92
C SER A 320 -3.19 11.60 15.66
N VAL A 321 -3.65 10.34 15.63
CA VAL A 321 -4.88 9.88 16.32
C VAL A 321 -4.77 10.06 17.83
N TYR A 322 -3.62 9.70 18.42
CA TYR A 322 -3.38 9.94 19.84
C TYR A 322 -3.44 11.43 20.18
N THR A 323 -2.77 12.28 19.39
CA THR A 323 -2.75 13.73 19.61
C THR A 323 -4.15 14.34 19.47
N LEU A 324 -4.94 13.93 18.48
CA LEU A 324 -6.33 14.35 18.28
C LEU A 324 -7.22 13.97 19.46
N THR A 325 -7.02 12.76 20.01
CA THR A 325 -7.74 12.30 21.20
C THR A 325 -7.40 13.17 22.41
N VAL A 326 -6.11 13.49 22.62
CA VAL A 326 -5.66 14.36 23.71
C VAL A 326 -6.17 15.80 23.53
N ILE A 327 -6.17 16.35 22.31
CA ILE A 327 -6.77 17.65 22.00
C ILE A 327 -8.26 17.64 22.40
N THR A 328 -8.98 16.59 22.02
CA THR A 328 -10.41 16.46 22.33
C THR A 328 -10.66 16.40 23.84
N LEU A 329 -9.88 15.59 24.56
CA LEU A 329 -9.99 15.46 26.02
C LEU A 329 -9.64 16.77 26.74
N GLU A 330 -8.60 17.48 26.29
CA GLU A 330 -8.25 18.80 26.82
C GLU A 330 -9.42 19.78 26.66
N ARG A 331 -10.05 19.78 25.47
CA ARG A 331 -11.17 20.67 25.18
C ARG A 331 -12.41 20.33 25.97
N TRP A 332 -12.75 19.05 26.05
CA TRP A 332 -13.85 18.57 26.89
C TRP A 332 -13.62 18.98 28.35
N HIS A 333 -12.44 18.71 28.90
CA HIS A 333 -12.10 19.08 30.27
C HIS A 333 -12.20 20.60 30.49
N THR A 334 -11.61 21.40 29.61
CA THR A 334 -11.62 22.87 29.76
C THR A 334 -13.04 23.45 29.66
N ILE A 335 -13.91 22.91 28.81
CA ILE A 335 -15.30 23.40 28.63
C ILE A 335 -16.20 22.93 29.77
N THR A 336 -16.16 21.64 30.11
CA THR A 336 -17.03 21.07 31.15
C THR A 336 -16.66 21.57 32.55
N TYR A 337 -15.37 21.80 32.82
CA TYR A 337 -14.89 22.32 34.10
C TYR A 337 -14.52 23.80 34.07
N ALA A 338 -15.02 24.56 33.09
CA ALA A 338 -14.73 26.00 32.93
C ALA A 338 -15.02 26.84 34.20
N MET A 339 -15.90 26.35 35.09
CA MET A 339 -16.33 27.02 36.33
C MET A 339 -15.45 26.70 37.56
N GLN A 340 -14.44 25.81 37.47
CA GLN A 340 -13.53 25.48 38.57
C GLN A 340 -12.09 25.95 38.24
N LEU A 341 -11.72 27.16 38.71
CA LEU A 341 -10.43 27.79 38.41
C LEU A 341 -9.20 26.93 38.81
N ASP A 342 -9.33 26.03 39.80
CA ASP A 342 -8.23 25.23 40.35
C ASP A 342 -7.90 23.93 39.60
N ARG A 343 -8.72 23.55 38.61
CA ARG A 343 -8.58 22.26 37.89
C ARG A 343 -8.02 22.35 36.48
N LYS A 344 -7.43 23.47 36.06
CA LYS A 344 -6.86 23.60 34.70
C LYS A 344 -5.73 22.59 34.46
N VAL A 345 -5.79 21.88 33.33
CA VAL A 345 -4.71 20.97 32.89
C VAL A 345 -3.43 21.76 32.74
N ARG A 346 -2.46 21.53 33.63
CA ARG A 346 -1.17 22.21 33.57
C ARG A 346 -0.37 21.71 32.38
N PHE A 347 0.42 22.61 31.79
CA PHE A 347 1.32 22.31 30.67
C PHE A 347 2.22 21.09 30.90
N ARG A 348 2.74 20.91 32.13
CA ARG A 348 3.56 19.74 32.50
C ARG A 348 2.84 18.41 32.28
N HIS A 349 1.54 18.32 32.60
CA HIS A 349 0.78 17.08 32.39
C HIS A 349 0.62 16.78 30.91
N ALA A 350 0.34 17.79 30.07
CA ALA A 350 0.23 17.61 28.63
C ALA A 350 1.54 17.10 28.01
N VAL A 351 2.70 17.61 28.46
CA VAL A 351 4.00 17.12 28.01
C VAL A 351 4.20 15.65 28.39
N ILE A 352 3.91 15.26 29.63
CA ILE A 352 4.05 13.86 30.07
C ILE A 352 3.13 12.93 29.28
N ILE A 353 1.86 13.32 29.07
CA ILE A 353 0.89 12.56 28.27
C ILE A 353 1.39 12.37 26.83
N MET A 354 1.98 13.42 26.25
CA MET A 354 2.55 13.33 24.90
C MET A 354 3.79 12.44 24.85
N ILE A 355 4.68 12.48 25.85
CA ILE A 355 5.85 11.57 25.89
C ILE A 355 5.39 10.10 25.83
N PHE A 356 4.33 9.73 26.57
CA PHE A 356 3.76 8.37 26.46
C PHE A 356 3.21 8.08 25.07
N GLY A 357 2.50 9.04 24.45
CA GLY A 357 2.01 8.90 23.07
C GLY A 357 3.13 8.69 22.06
N TRP A 358 4.24 9.43 22.19
CA TRP A 358 5.42 9.28 21.33
C TRP A 358 6.08 7.92 21.52
N MET A 359 6.29 7.49 22.76
CA MET A 359 6.86 6.17 23.05
C MET A 359 5.97 5.05 22.50
N PHE A 360 4.66 5.19 22.65
CA PHE A 360 3.68 4.24 22.10
C PHE A 360 3.76 4.19 20.57
N ALA A 361 3.60 5.33 19.88
CA ALA A 361 3.62 5.42 18.42
C ALA A 361 4.94 4.90 17.82
N PHE A 362 6.06 5.21 18.47
CA PHE A 362 7.38 4.73 18.06
C PHE A 362 7.50 3.22 18.23
N THR A 363 7.04 2.68 19.36
CA THR A 363 7.07 1.23 19.63
C THR A 363 6.26 0.48 18.59
N VAL A 364 5.01 0.86 18.35
CA VAL A 364 4.14 0.16 17.39
C VAL A 364 4.70 0.24 15.97
N ALA A 365 5.27 1.37 15.55
CA ALA A 365 5.90 1.51 14.24
C ALA A 365 7.19 0.66 14.07
N LEU A 366 7.86 0.29 15.17
CA LEU A 366 9.04 -0.58 15.13
C LEU A 366 8.70 -2.07 15.10
N LEU A 367 7.54 -2.49 15.61
CA LEU A 367 7.20 -3.92 15.73
C LEU A 367 7.26 -4.68 14.40
N PRO A 368 6.79 -4.15 13.25
CA PRO A 368 6.91 -4.84 11.97
C PRO A 368 8.36 -4.95 11.48
N ILE A 369 9.26 -4.07 11.91
CA ILE A 369 10.69 -4.15 11.57
C ILE A 369 11.38 -5.26 12.35
N PHE A 370 10.94 -5.52 13.60
CA PHE A 370 11.44 -6.62 14.43
C PHE A 370 10.75 -7.96 14.17
N GLY A 371 9.93 -8.07 13.12
CA GLY A 371 9.35 -9.33 12.66
C GLY A 371 8.04 -9.77 13.32
N VAL A 372 7.35 -8.87 14.05
CA VAL A 372 5.99 -9.15 14.55
C VAL A 372 4.95 -9.10 13.42
N SER A 373 5.18 -8.23 12.45
CA SER A 373 4.41 -8.09 11.21
C SER A 373 5.37 -7.75 10.07
N SER A 374 4.86 -7.39 8.89
CA SER A 374 5.69 -7.04 7.74
C SER A 374 5.11 -5.87 6.95
N TYR A 375 5.97 -4.89 6.61
CA TYR A 375 5.65 -3.82 5.66
C TYR A 375 5.83 -4.26 4.20
N MET A 376 6.40 -5.44 3.95
CA MET A 376 6.85 -5.86 2.62
C MET A 376 5.71 -6.42 1.75
N LYS A 377 4.54 -6.71 2.34
CA LYS A 377 3.44 -7.44 1.68
C LYS A 377 2.68 -6.64 0.62
N VAL A 378 2.71 -5.31 0.71
CA VAL A 378 1.98 -4.41 -0.19
C VAL A 378 2.90 -3.33 -0.74
N SER A 379 2.71 -2.90 -1.99
CA SER A 379 3.58 -1.92 -2.67
C SER A 379 3.72 -0.56 -1.97
N ILE A 380 2.69 -0.17 -1.21
CA ILE A 380 2.60 1.07 -0.43
C ILE A 380 3.12 0.94 1.01
N CYS A 381 3.71 -0.21 1.37
CA CYS A 381 4.41 -0.40 2.65
C CYS A 381 3.54 -0.30 3.91
N LEU A 382 2.25 -0.66 3.82
CA LEU A 382 1.37 -0.76 4.99
C LEU A 382 1.46 -2.15 5.64
N PRO A 383 1.29 -2.23 6.98
CA PRO A 383 1.32 -3.51 7.68
C PRO A 383 -0.01 -4.25 7.48
N MET A 384 -0.13 -4.97 6.36
CA MET A 384 -1.35 -5.71 5.98
C MET A 384 -1.09 -7.22 5.94
N ASP A 385 -0.14 -7.70 6.75
CA ASP A 385 0.24 -9.11 6.79
C ASP A 385 -0.77 -9.95 7.58
N ILE A 386 -1.54 -10.79 6.87
CA ILE A 386 -2.55 -11.70 7.43
C ILE A 386 -2.17 -13.18 7.30
N GLU A 387 -0.94 -13.49 6.93
CA GLU A 387 -0.52 -14.89 6.73
C GLU A 387 -0.36 -15.64 8.06
N THR A 388 0.10 -14.94 9.10
CA THR A 388 0.33 -15.53 10.42
C THR A 388 -0.69 -15.01 11.45
N PRO A 389 -1.07 -15.81 12.45
CA PRO A 389 -2.00 -15.36 13.49
C PRO A 389 -1.43 -14.19 14.30
N PHE A 390 -0.12 -14.15 14.50
CA PHE A 390 0.56 -13.05 15.20
C PHE A 390 0.53 -11.74 14.40
N SER A 391 0.82 -11.79 13.11
CA SER A 391 0.77 -10.61 12.24
C SER A 391 -0.67 -10.10 12.08
N GLN A 392 -1.64 -11.00 11.93
CA GLN A 392 -3.06 -10.66 11.90
C GLN A 392 -3.52 -10.00 13.21
N ALA A 393 -3.09 -10.52 14.37
CA ALA A 393 -3.41 -9.93 15.67
C ALA A 393 -2.84 -8.51 15.81
N TYR A 394 -1.64 -8.25 15.31
CA TYR A 394 -1.06 -6.90 15.30
C TYR A 394 -1.89 -5.92 14.47
N VAL A 395 -2.29 -6.30 13.24
CA VAL A 395 -3.13 -5.45 12.39
C VAL A 395 -4.47 -5.17 13.07
N MET A 396 -5.11 -6.19 13.65
CA MET A 396 -6.35 -6.04 14.40
C MET A 396 -6.19 -5.13 15.62
N PHE A 397 -5.09 -5.23 16.35
CA PHE A 397 -4.80 -4.38 17.50
C PHE A 397 -4.76 -2.90 17.11
N LEU A 398 -4.05 -2.53 16.04
CA LEU A 398 -4.03 -1.15 15.55
C LEU A 398 -5.42 -0.66 15.12
N LEU A 399 -6.19 -1.50 14.43
CA LEU A 399 -7.55 -1.13 14.01
C LEU A 399 -8.48 -0.91 15.20
N VAL A 400 -8.43 -1.78 16.20
CA VAL A 400 -9.24 -1.66 17.42
C VAL A 400 -8.86 -0.40 18.20
N LEU A 401 -7.57 -0.08 18.31
CA LEU A 401 -7.13 1.16 18.94
C LEU A 401 -7.66 2.41 18.23
N ASN A 402 -7.60 2.43 16.90
CA ASN A 402 -8.12 3.54 16.11
C ASN A 402 -9.64 3.69 16.27
N VAL A 403 -10.40 2.58 16.30
CA VAL A 403 -11.84 2.59 16.57
C VAL A 403 -12.13 3.07 18.00
N LEU A 404 -11.37 2.62 18.99
CA LEU A 404 -11.53 3.03 20.39
C LEU A 404 -11.27 4.53 20.56
N ALA A 405 -10.20 5.05 19.94
CA ALA A 405 -9.90 6.48 19.93
C ALA A 405 -11.07 7.29 19.35
N PHE A 406 -11.64 6.82 18.24
CA PHE A 406 -12.82 7.45 17.64
C PHE A 406 -14.03 7.46 18.58
N VAL A 407 -14.33 6.35 19.25
CA VAL A 407 -15.43 6.26 20.23
C VAL A 407 -15.23 7.25 21.39
N ILE A 408 -14.00 7.35 21.91
CA ILE A 408 -13.65 8.30 22.98
C ILE A 408 -13.90 9.74 22.50
N ILE A 409 -13.45 10.07 21.30
CA ILE A 409 -13.64 11.39 20.70
C ILE A 409 -15.15 11.70 20.59
N CYS A 410 -15.95 10.80 20.03
CA CYS A 410 -17.39 10.97 19.93
C CYS A 410 -18.06 11.19 21.29
N ALA A 411 -17.73 10.38 22.30
CA ALA A 411 -18.28 10.50 23.64
C ALA A 411 -17.95 11.87 24.28
N CYS A 412 -16.72 12.37 24.08
CA CYS A 412 -16.31 13.69 24.55
C CYS A 412 -17.12 14.80 23.89
N TYR A 413 -17.34 14.74 22.57
CA TYR A 413 -18.12 15.76 21.86
C TYR A 413 -19.60 15.76 22.21
N ILE A 414 -20.19 14.58 22.39
CA ILE A 414 -21.56 14.43 22.89
C ILE A 414 -21.66 15.10 24.27
N SER A 415 -20.67 14.86 25.15
CA SER A 415 -20.61 15.48 26.48
C SER A 415 -20.44 17.00 26.42
N ILE A 416 -19.61 17.51 25.50
CA ILE A 416 -19.48 18.96 25.24
C ILE A 416 -20.82 19.54 24.78
N TYR A 417 -21.51 18.87 23.85
CA TYR A 417 -22.80 19.31 23.33
C TYR A 417 -23.85 19.45 24.45
N PHE A 418 -23.96 18.44 25.31
CA PHE A 418 -24.87 18.49 26.46
C PHE A 418 -24.46 19.57 27.47
N THR A 419 -23.16 19.73 27.74
CA THR A 419 -22.64 20.77 28.65
C THR A 419 -23.02 22.17 28.14
N VAL A 420 -22.82 22.43 26.85
CA VAL A 420 -23.13 23.70 26.19
C VAL A 420 -24.62 24.02 26.19
N ARG A 421 -25.46 23.00 26.04
CA ARG A 421 -26.93 23.15 26.00
C ARG A 421 -27.54 23.34 27.39
N ASN A 422 -26.78 23.06 28.45
CA ASN A 422 -27.25 23.21 29.82
C ASN A 422 -27.31 24.71 30.20
N PRO A 423 -28.50 25.28 30.48
CA PRO A 423 -28.66 26.70 30.75
C PRO A 423 -27.97 27.17 32.05
N ASN A 424 -27.62 26.24 32.94
CA ASN A 424 -26.93 26.52 34.20
C ASN A 424 -25.41 26.75 34.03
N VAL A 425 -24.85 26.46 32.86
CA VAL A 425 -23.41 26.65 32.57
C VAL A 425 -23.27 27.88 31.67
N ILE A 426 -22.68 28.96 32.21
CA ILE A 426 -22.36 30.17 31.42
C ILE A 426 -21.15 29.86 30.53
N SER A 427 -21.39 29.13 29.44
CA SER A 427 -20.42 28.89 28.38
C SER A 427 -20.31 30.15 27.52
N SER A 428 -19.11 30.72 27.35
CA SER A 428 -18.90 31.82 26.41
C SER A 428 -19.32 31.41 24.99
N ASN A 429 -20.02 32.30 24.27
CA ASN A 429 -20.32 32.13 22.84
C ASN A 429 -19.05 31.93 21.98
N SER A 430 -17.87 32.31 22.46
CA SER A 430 -16.58 32.00 21.80
C SER A 430 -16.24 30.52 21.89
N ASP A 431 -16.49 29.89 23.03
CA ASP A 431 -16.06 28.52 23.32
C ASP A 431 -16.93 27.52 22.57
N THR A 432 -18.22 27.84 22.40
CA THR A 432 -19.16 27.10 21.54
C THR A 432 -18.77 27.16 20.07
N LYS A 433 -18.37 28.35 19.59
CA LYS A 433 -17.88 28.53 18.21
C LYS A 433 -16.57 27.78 18.00
N ILE A 434 -15.69 27.72 19.00
CA ILE A 434 -14.44 26.95 18.94
C ILE A 434 -14.73 25.44 18.95
N ALA A 435 -15.62 24.95 19.82
CA ALA A 435 -16.02 23.54 19.87
C ALA A 435 -16.64 23.04 18.56
N LYS A 436 -17.53 23.83 17.93
CA LYS A 436 -18.10 23.51 16.62
C LYS A 436 -17.05 23.41 15.52
N ARG A 437 -15.98 24.23 15.59
CA ARG A 437 -14.87 24.21 14.63
C ARG A 437 -13.96 23.00 14.82
N MET A 438 -13.74 22.57 16.05
CA MET A 438 -12.97 21.36 16.34
C MET A 438 -13.76 20.09 16.00
N ALA A 439 -15.10 20.10 16.13
CA ALA A 439 -15.96 19.01 15.65
C ALA A 439 -15.87 18.81 14.12
N ILE A 440 -15.67 19.89 13.34
CA ILE A 440 -15.46 19.79 11.88
C ILE A 440 -14.14 19.09 11.57
N LEU A 441 -13.05 19.45 12.28
CA LEU A 441 -11.73 18.82 12.12
C LEU A 441 -11.76 17.31 12.41
N ILE A 442 -12.62 16.88 13.33
CA ILE A 442 -12.80 15.47 13.70
C ILE A 442 -13.74 14.74 12.77
N PHE A 443 -14.78 15.40 12.27
CA PHE A 443 -15.64 14.82 11.26
C PHE A 443 -14.88 14.61 9.94
N THR A 444 -13.98 15.52 9.58
CA THR A 444 -13.08 15.32 8.43
C THR A 444 -12.11 14.18 8.65
N ASP A 445 -11.53 14.04 9.86
CA ASP A 445 -10.67 12.92 10.23
C ASP A 445 -11.43 11.57 10.16
N PHE A 446 -12.63 11.49 10.72
CA PHE A 446 -13.49 10.31 10.66
C PHE A 446 -13.88 9.92 9.24
N LEU A 447 -14.33 10.88 8.43
CA LEU A 447 -14.67 10.61 7.03
C LEU A 447 -13.46 10.10 6.23
N CYS A 448 -12.24 10.50 6.61
CA CYS A 448 -11.02 10.00 6.01
C CYS A 448 -10.65 8.60 6.53
N MET A 449 -10.79 8.33 7.84
CA MET A 449 -10.36 7.09 8.51
C MET A 449 -11.37 5.93 8.46
N ALA A 450 -12.67 6.22 8.36
CA ALA A 450 -13.72 5.21 8.37
C ALA A 450 -13.66 4.24 7.18
N PRO A 451 -13.43 4.70 5.92
CA PRO A 451 -13.27 3.78 4.79
C PRO A 451 -12.09 2.83 4.98
N ILE A 452 -10.94 3.34 5.46
CA ILE A 452 -9.73 2.55 5.66
C ILE A 452 -9.94 1.47 6.72
N SER A 453 -10.52 1.85 7.86
CA SER A 453 -10.83 0.92 8.96
C SER A 453 -11.80 -0.16 8.52
N PHE A 454 -12.84 0.21 7.77
CA PHE A 454 -13.80 -0.74 7.20
C PHE A 454 -13.12 -1.75 6.25
N PHE A 455 -12.24 -1.30 5.35
CA PHE A 455 -11.52 -2.20 4.44
C PHE A 455 -10.55 -3.12 5.16
N ALA A 456 -9.80 -2.60 6.13
CA ALA A 456 -8.84 -3.39 6.88
C ALA A 456 -9.55 -4.49 7.70
N ILE A 457 -10.71 -4.17 8.29
CA ILE A 457 -11.57 -5.16 8.96
C ILE A 457 -12.12 -6.19 7.96
N SER A 458 -12.68 -5.75 6.83
CA SER A 458 -13.20 -6.66 5.79
C SER A 458 -12.13 -7.62 5.25
N ALA A 459 -10.90 -7.13 5.03
CA ALA A 459 -9.77 -7.94 4.63
C ALA A 459 -9.35 -8.94 5.73
N SER A 460 -9.31 -8.50 6.99
CA SER A 460 -8.95 -9.35 8.12
C SER A 460 -9.96 -10.48 8.40
N LEU A 461 -11.25 -10.27 8.05
CA LEU A 461 -12.31 -11.26 8.15
C LEU A 461 -12.37 -12.21 6.95
N LYS A 462 -11.45 -12.08 5.98
CA LYS A 462 -11.38 -12.87 4.73
C LYS A 462 -12.65 -12.79 3.87
N VAL A 463 -13.45 -11.73 4.05
CA VAL A 463 -14.64 -11.45 3.22
C VAL A 463 -14.41 -10.10 2.52
N PRO A 464 -13.73 -10.07 1.36
CA PRO A 464 -13.53 -8.83 0.62
C PRO A 464 -14.85 -8.37 0.00
N LEU A 465 -15.50 -7.37 0.61
CA LEU A 465 -16.84 -6.90 0.22
C LEU A 465 -16.84 -5.94 -0.99
N ILE A 466 -15.67 -5.42 -1.40
CA ILE A 466 -15.49 -4.50 -2.54
C ILE A 466 -14.31 -4.95 -3.39
N THR A 467 -14.38 -4.73 -4.71
CA THR A 467 -13.28 -4.99 -5.64
C THR A 467 -12.01 -4.23 -5.24
N VAL A 468 -10.90 -4.95 -5.08
CA VAL A 468 -9.58 -4.48 -4.59
C VAL A 468 -9.12 -3.18 -5.29
N SER A 469 -9.44 -3.03 -6.57
CA SER A 469 -9.12 -1.84 -7.38
C SER A 469 -9.77 -0.55 -6.89
N LYS A 470 -11.00 -0.59 -6.37
CA LYS A 470 -11.67 0.60 -5.81
C LYS A 470 -11.12 0.95 -4.42
N SER A 471 -10.75 -0.05 -3.63
CA SER A 471 -10.14 0.13 -2.31
C SER A 471 -8.78 0.83 -2.38
N LYS A 472 -7.99 0.57 -3.43
CA LYS A 472 -6.73 1.26 -3.69
C LYS A 472 -6.90 2.77 -3.86
N ILE A 473 -7.86 3.19 -4.70
CA ILE A 473 -8.14 4.61 -4.95
C ILE A 473 -8.57 5.30 -3.65
N LEU A 474 -9.44 4.65 -2.88
CA LEU A 474 -9.90 5.17 -1.60
C LEU A 474 -8.76 5.30 -0.60
N LEU A 475 -7.90 4.30 -0.48
CA LEU A 475 -6.80 4.31 0.47
C LEU A 475 -5.69 5.29 0.06
N VAL A 476 -5.42 5.45 -1.23
CA VAL A 476 -4.41 6.42 -1.72
C VAL A 476 -4.88 7.87 -1.59
N LEU A 477 -6.17 8.15 -1.79
CA LEU A 477 -6.70 9.51 -1.75
C LEU A 477 -7.19 9.93 -0.38
N PHE A 478 -7.94 9.10 0.35
CA PHE A 478 -8.53 9.52 1.63
C PHE A 478 -7.55 9.46 2.79
N TYR A 479 -6.59 8.52 2.77
CA TYR A 479 -5.58 8.40 3.83
C TYR A 479 -4.79 9.69 4.08
N PRO A 480 -4.32 10.43 3.05
CA PRO A 480 -3.49 11.61 3.27
C PRO A 480 -4.27 12.94 3.24
N ILE A 481 -5.56 12.94 2.88
CA ILE A 481 -6.40 14.16 2.84
C ILE A 481 -6.51 14.80 4.22
N ASN A 482 -6.59 13.99 5.27
CA ASN A 482 -6.68 14.48 6.64
C ASN A 482 -5.48 15.36 7.04
N SER A 483 -4.26 14.86 6.79
CA SER A 483 -3.01 15.59 7.06
C SER A 483 -2.82 16.83 6.20
N CYS A 484 -3.39 16.85 5.00
CA CYS A 484 -3.41 18.03 4.13
C CYS A 484 -4.42 19.09 4.61
N ALA A 485 -5.59 18.67 5.12
CA ALA A 485 -6.65 19.58 5.53
C ALA A 485 -6.32 20.32 6.83
N ASN A 486 -5.61 19.68 7.78
CA ASN A 486 -5.32 20.21 9.11
C ASN A 486 -4.74 21.65 9.12
N PRO A 487 -3.68 21.99 8.36
CA PRO A 487 -3.19 23.37 8.24
C PRO A 487 -4.25 24.40 7.83
N PHE A 488 -5.09 24.06 6.84
CA PHE A 488 -6.15 24.93 6.36
C PHE A 488 -7.25 25.09 7.41
N LEU A 489 -7.59 24.02 8.12
CA LEU A 489 -8.54 24.06 9.21
C LEU A 489 -8.02 24.97 10.35
N TYR A 490 -6.74 24.92 10.69
CA TYR A 490 -6.16 25.85 11.69
C TYR A 490 -6.20 27.30 11.23
N ALA A 491 -5.84 27.57 9.97
CA ALA A 491 -5.92 28.91 9.39
C ALA A 491 -7.36 29.43 9.34
N ILE A 492 -8.32 28.62 8.91
CA ILE A 492 -9.71 29.03 8.78
C ILE A 492 -10.39 29.10 10.14
N PHE A 493 -9.96 28.37 11.17
CA PHE A 493 -10.71 28.32 12.43
C PHE A 493 -10.08 29.01 13.63
N THR A 494 -8.78 29.34 13.58
CA THR A 494 -8.07 29.97 14.69
C THR A 494 -7.68 31.41 14.37
N LYS A 495 -8.43 32.39 14.91
CA LYS A 495 -8.16 33.83 14.70
C LYS A 495 -6.73 34.23 15.08
N THR A 496 -6.23 33.69 16.18
CA THR A 496 -4.87 33.95 16.67
C THR A 496 -3.81 33.40 15.71
N PHE A 497 -4.07 32.26 15.06
CA PHE A 497 -3.20 31.69 14.04
C PHE A 497 -3.20 32.54 12.78
N ARG A 498 -4.38 33.00 12.30
CA ARG A 498 -4.46 33.92 11.15
C ARG A 498 -3.64 35.18 11.38
N ARG A 499 -3.78 35.77 12.56
CA ARG A 499 -2.99 36.94 12.95
C ARG A 499 -1.50 36.65 12.86
N ASP A 500 -1.04 35.59 13.52
CA ASP A 500 0.38 35.26 13.57
C ASP A 500 0.92 34.88 12.17
N PHE A 501 0.09 34.25 11.32
CA PHE A 501 0.35 33.99 9.90
C PHE A 501 0.55 35.29 9.10
N PHE A 502 -0.37 36.26 9.21
CA PHE A 502 -0.23 37.54 8.49
C PHE A 502 0.96 38.36 9.00
N ILE A 503 1.25 38.32 10.30
CA ILE A 503 2.45 38.97 10.87
C ILE A 503 3.72 38.33 10.30
N LEU A 504 3.77 37.00 10.17
CA LEU A 504 4.90 36.31 9.54
C LEU A 504 5.01 36.66 8.05
N LEU A 505 3.90 36.66 7.31
CA LEU A 505 3.87 37.06 5.89
C LEU A 505 4.39 38.48 5.68
N SER A 506 4.08 39.41 6.60
CA SER A 506 4.58 40.79 6.53
C SER A 506 6.11 40.88 6.65
N LYS A 507 6.76 39.93 7.34
CA LYS A 507 8.24 39.87 7.40
C LYS A 507 8.86 39.42 6.08
N PHE A 508 8.11 38.75 5.23
CA PHE A 508 8.52 38.34 3.87
C PHE A 508 8.02 39.31 2.80
N GLY A 509 7.47 40.48 3.17
CA GLY A 509 7.04 41.52 2.23
C GLY A 509 5.66 41.31 1.60
N CYS A 510 4.84 40.38 2.10
CA CYS A 510 3.47 40.14 1.63
C CYS A 510 2.42 40.47 2.71
N CYS A 511 1.24 40.97 2.29
CA CYS A 511 0.10 41.25 3.18
C CYS A 511 0.38 42.22 4.35
N GLU A 512 1.19 43.25 4.11
CA GLU A 512 1.59 44.24 5.12
C GLU A 512 0.39 44.99 5.73
N MET A 513 -0.63 45.28 4.93
CA MET A 513 -1.85 45.98 5.35
C MET A 513 -2.70 45.16 6.34
N GLN A 514 -2.91 43.85 6.09
CA GLN A 514 -3.56 42.98 7.08
C GLN A 514 -2.74 42.85 8.37
N ALA A 515 -1.41 42.74 8.28
CA ALA A 515 -0.56 42.63 9.46
C ALA A 515 -0.59 43.90 10.32
N GLN A 516 -0.69 45.08 9.72
CA GLN A 516 -0.87 46.34 10.46
C GLN A 516 -2.20 46.38 11.21
N ILE A 517 -3.31 45.98 10.60
CA ILE A 517 -4.65 45.93 11.26
C ILE A 517 -4.61 45.05 12.52
N TYR A 518 -3.97 43.89 12.45
CA TYR A 518 -3.86 43.02 13.62
C TYR A 518 -2.89 43.53 14.69
N ARG A 519 -1.87 44.32 14.32
CA ARG A 519 -0.99 45.01 15.28
C ARG A 519 -1.77 46.10 16.03
N THR A 520 -2.63 46.87 15.37
CA THR A 520 -3.45 47.92 16.00
C THR A 520 -4.56 47.37 16.92
N GLU A 521 -5.19 46.24 16.62
CA GLU A 521 -6.13 45.56 17.54
C GLU A 521 -5.47 45.15 18.87
N THR A 522 -4.18 44.79 18.82
CA THR A 522 -3.41 44.38 20.00
C THR A 522 -3.06 45.58 20.90
N SER A 523 -2.74 46.73 20.29
CA SER A 523 -2.47 47.98 21.02
C SER A 523 -3.72 48.60 21.64
N SER A 524 -4.89 48.48 21.00
CA SER A 524 -6.17 48.97 21.54
C SER A 524 -6.61 48.21 22.80
N SER A 525 -6.38 46.89 22.84
CA SER A 525 -6.68 46.03 23.99
C SER A 525 -5.75 46.27 25.19
N ALA A 526 -4.52 46.71 24.94
CA ALA A 526 -3.56 47.08 26.00
C ALA A 526 -3.88 48.47 26.60
N HIS A 527 -4.38 49.41 25.79
CA HIS A 527 -4.78 50.74 26.26
C HIS A 527 -6.02 50.73 27.15
N THR A 528 -6.94 49.76 27.00
CA THR A 528 -8.14 49.65 27.85
C THR A 528 -7.85 49.09 29.24
N PHE A 529 -6.73 48.37 29.42
CA PHE A 529 -6.31 47.89 30.75
C PHE A 529 -5.61 48.98 31.58
N HIS A 530 -4.97 49.96 30.94
CA HIS A 530 -4.28 51.04 31.65
C HIS A 530 -5.18 52.19 32.13
N THR A 531 -6.36 52.39 31.54
CA THR A 531 -7.27 53.49 31.91
C THR A 531 -8.21 53.18 33.08
N ARG A 532 -8.24 51.96 33.63
CA ARG A 532 -9.14 51.60 34.75
C ARG A 532 -8.54 51.83 36.15
N ASN A 533 -7.29 52.27 36.26
CA ASN A 533 -6.61 52.56 37.54
C ASN A 533 -6.19 54.04 37.73
N GLY A 534 -6.89 54.98 37.10
CA GLY A 534 -6.70 56.41 37.33
C GLY A 534 -7.62 56.93 38.43
N HIS A 535 -7.07 57.14 39.63
CA HIS A 535 -7.67 57.86 40.75
C HIS A 535 -8.35 59.17 40.30
N CYS A 536 -9.61 59.39 40.69
CA CYS A 536 -10.24 60.70 40.69
C CYS A 536 -9.70 61.52 41.87
N SER A 537 -8.96 62.59 41.59
CA SER A 537 -8.75 63.69 42.54
C SER A 537 -9.78 64.79 42.26
N PRO A 538 -10.45 65.37 43.28
CA PRO A 538 -11.34 66.50 43.10
C PRO A 538 -10.55 67.82 43.19
N ALA A 539 -10.94 68.80 42.37
CA ALA A 539 -10.59 70.21 42.53
C ALA A 539 -11.64 71.08 41.80
N PRO A 540 -11.76 72.38 42.13
CA PRO A 540 -11.37 73.09 43.35
C PRO A 540 -12.54 73.33 44.32
#